data_AF-A0A0S9Q509-F1
#
_entry.id   AF-A0A0S9Q509-F1
#
_cell.length_a   1.000
_cell.length_b   1.000
_cell.length_c   1.000
_cell.angle_alpha   90.00
_cell.angle_beta   90.00
_cell.angle_gamma   90.00
#
_symmetry.space_group_name_H-M   'P 1'
#
loop_
_entity.id
_entity.type
_entity.pdbx_description
1 polymer ?
#
loop_
_entity_poly.entity_id
_entity_poly.type
_entity_poly.pdbx_seq_one_letter_code
_entity_poly.pdbx_strand_id
1 'polypeptide(L)'
;MSVREVRAGSELAALAAEVGASVAHLQQGDPSPARELTRLAGCGVRRVVVVGVATGPLAPGASWLRRVVAHWWRERGDDAPQVRVAGALLADLDPAAGAGERVARLVAAATPVTGAEAGLTSSAWEEVTAHRHQVLVCRGPRCTARGSDDTAEAVVLALMAHGLGDDDVLLTQTGCLLPCNHAPVVAVQPDDVWYARVGAGSVDRIVAEHLVDGRPVAAQRLARPAPRGMA
;
A
#
# COMPACT_ATOMS: atom_id res chain seq x y z
N MET A 1 -6.55 -4.55 -9.01
CA MET A 1 -5.68 -3.57 -9.66
C MET A 1 -6.53 -2.61 -10.47
N SER A 2 -6.49 -1.31 -10.18
CA SER A 2 -7.15 -0.25 -10.95
C SER A 2 -6.39 0.01 -12.26
N VAL A 3 -6.96 0.84 -13.15
CA VAL A 3 -6.28 1.25 -14.39
C VAL A 3 -4.96 1.96 -14.09
N ARG A 4 -4.91 2.80 -13.05
CA ARG A 4 -3.68 3.49 -12.63
C ARG A 4 -2.63 2.49 -12.13
N GLU A 5 -3.01 1.55 -11.28
CA GLU A 5 -2.10 0.49 -10.80
C GLU A 5 -1.59 -0.38 -11.96
N VAL A 6 -2.43 -0.69 -12.94
CA VAL A 6 -2.02 -1.42 -14.16
C VAL A 6 -1.00 -0.63 -14.96
N ARG A 7 -1.25 0.67 -15.22
CA ARG A 7 -0.31 1.52 -15.96
C ARG A 7 1.02 1.64 -15.23
N ALA A 8 0.99 1.92 -13.93
CA ALA A 8 2.20 2.00 -13.11
C ALA A 8 2.96 0.65 -13.12
N GLY A 9 2.26 -0.48 -13.10
CA GLY A 9 2.85 -1.81 -13.25
C GLY A 9 3.51 -2.02 -14.62
N SER A 10 2.86 -1.61 -15.71
CA SER A 10 3.42 -1.69 -17.07
C SER A 10 4.65 -0.79 -17.24
N GLU A 11 4.62 0.43 -16.71
CA GLU A 11 5.76 1.36 -16.73
C GLU A 11 6.94 0.81 -15.92
N LEU A 12 6.67 0.27 -14.72
CA LEU A 12 7.70 -0.36 -13.89
C LEU A 12 8.31 -1.59 -14.56
N ALA A 13 7.49 -2.43 -15.22
CA ALA A 13 7.97 -3.58 -15.96
C ALA A 13 8.84 -3.19 -17.17
N ALA A 14 8.45 -2.13 -17.89
CA ALA A 14 9.24 -1.61 -19.01
C ALA A 14 10.60 -1.06 -18.53
N LEU A 15 10.60 -0.28 -17.44
CA LEU A 15 11.83 0.21 -16.82
C LEU A 15 12.71 -0.96 -16.34
N ALA A 16 12.14 -1.96 -15.67
CA ALA A 16 12.89 -3.12 -15.22
C ALA A 16 13.54 -3.87 -16.39
N ALA A 17 12.81 -4.03 -17.51
CA ALA A 17 13.38 -4.64 -18.72
C ALA A 17 14.53 -3.80 -19.32
N GLU A 18 14.39 -2.47 -19.37
CA GLU A 18 15.43 -1.55 -19.85
C GLU A 18 16.74 -1.71 -19.07
N VAL A 19 16.66 -1.83 -17.74
CA VAL A 19 17.85 -1.94 -16.86
C VAL A 19 18.26 -3.39 -16.55
N GLY A 20 17.60 -4.38 -17.16
CA GLY A 20 17.89 -5.81 -16.92
C GLY A 20 17.56 -6.29 -15.49
N ALA A 21 16.55 -5.70 -14.86
CA ALA A 21 16.06 -6.03 -13.52
C ALA A 21 14.76 -6.86 -13.55
N SER A 22 14.41 -7.43 -12.40
CA SER A 22 13.10 -8.02 -12.13
C SER A 22 12.29 -7.15 -11.16
N VAL A 23 10.98 -7.38 -11.13
CA VAL A 23 10.03 -6.62 -10.29
C VAL A 23 9.52 -7.51 -9.15
N ALA A 24 9.40 -6.92 -7.96
CA ALA A 24 8.77 -7.52 -6.80
C ALA A 24 7.95 -6.47 -6.02
N HIS A 25 6.98 -6.92 -5.22
CA HIS A 25 5.99 -6.07 -4.57
C HIS A 25 6.08 -6.19 -3.05
N LEU A 26 6.43 -5.09 -2.38
CA LEU A 26 6.54 -5.05 -0.91
C LEU A 26 5.20 -5.36 -0.21
N GLN A 27 4.08 -4.98 -0.84
CA GLN A 27 2.74 -5.26 -0.37
C GLN A 27 1.76 -5.45 -1.54
N GLN A 28 0.69 -6.21 -1.31
CA GLN A 28 -0.49 -6.30 -2.20
C GLN A 28 -0.20 -6.72 -3.66
N GLY A 29 0.93 -7.40 -3.92
CA GLY A 29 1.32 -7.91 -5.24
C GLY A 29 2.20 -9.15 -5.13
N ASP A 30 2.53 -9.75 -6.29
CA ASP A 30 3.35 -10.97 -6.42
C ASP A 30 4.32 -10.82 -7.60
N PRO A 31 5.58 -11.27 -7.51
CA PRO A 31 6.22 -11.88 -6.35
C PRO A 31 6.54 -10.90 -5.22
N SER A 32 6.60 -11.39 -3.99
CA SER A 32 7.15 -10.64 -2.86
C SER A 32 8.69 -10.51 -2.97
N PRO A 33 9.34 -9.54 -2.31
CA PRO A 33 10.79 -9.41 -2.31
C PRO A 33 11.49 -10.69 -1.86
N ALA A 34 11.01 -11.35 -0.81
CA ALA A 34 11.58 -12.61 -0.32
C ALA A 34 11.52 -13.73 -1.37
N ARG A 35 10.39 -13.85 -2.09
CA ARG A 35 10.22 -14.84 -3.16
C ARG A 35 11.17 -14.59 -4.32
N GLU A 36 11.29 -13.33 -4.74
CA GLU A 36 12.16 -12.95 -5.85
C GLU A 36 13.64 -13.06 -5.50
N LEU A 37 14.05 -12.66 -4.29
CA LEU A 37 15.41 -12.84 -3.80
C LEU A 37 15.78 -14.33 -3.68
N THR A 38 14.85 -15.16 -3.23
CA THR A 38 15.04 -16.62 -3.18
C THR A 38 15.25 -17.20 -4.58
N ARG A 39 14.46 -16.75 -5.57
CA ARG A 39 14.61 -17.16 -6.97
C ARG A 39 15.99 -16.77 -7.52
N LEU A 40 16.40 -15.50 -7.33
CA LEU A 40 17.70 -15.00 -7.78
C LEU A 40 18.86 -15.78 -7.15
N ALA A 41 18.80 -16.04 -5.84
CA ALA A 41 19.80 -16.84 -5.14
C ALA A 41 19.86 -18.28 -5.69
N GLY A 42 18.71 -18.91 -5.97
CA GLY A 42 18.63 -20.22 -6.59
C GLY A 42 19.20 -20.28 -8.01
N CYS A 43 19.17 -19.16 -8.73
CA CYS A 43 19.84 -19.00 -10.04
C CYS A 43 21.35 -18.72 -9.92
N GLY A 44 21.93 -18.75 -8.72
CA GLY A 44 23.36 -18.50 -8.49
C GLY A 44 23.77 -17.02 -8.55
N VAL A 45 22.81 -16.08 -8.52
CA VAL A 45 23.11 -14.65 -8.46
C VAL A 45 23.85 -14.36 -7.16
N ARG A 46 25.02 -13.72 -7.25
CA ARG A 46 25.89 -13.44 -6.08
C ARG A 46 25.77 -12.04 -5.51
N ARG A 47 25.27 -11.09 -6.31
CA ARG A 47 25.08 -9.69 -5.92
C ARG A 47 23.73 -9.21 -6.40
N VAL A 48 22.95 -8.62 -5.51
CA VAL A 48 21.64 -8.05 -5.80
C VAL A 48 21.61 -6.61 -5.29
N VAL A 49 21.08 -5.70 -6.09
CA VAL A 49 20.78 -4.33 -5.66
C VAL A 49 19.28 -4.13 -5.72
N VAL A 50 18.69 -3.69 -4.62
CA VAL A 50 17.25 -3.46 -4.49
C VAL A 50 16.99 -1.97 -4.52
N VAL A 51 16.15 -1.54 -5.47
CA VAL A 51 15.73 -0.16 -5.66
C VAL A 51 14.23 -0.05 -5.41
N GLY A 52 13.83 0.87 -4.55
CA GLY A 52 12.42 1.09 -4.22
C GLY A 52 11.72 2.04 -5.18
N VAL A 53 10.46 1.75 -5.51
CA VAL A 53 9.59 2.61 -6.31
C VAL A 53 8.26 2.75 -5.58
N ALA A 54 7.82 3.99 -5.32
CA ALA A 54 6.50 4.29 -4.76
C ALA A 54 5.56 4.76 -5.87
N THR A 55 4.34 4.23 -5.89
CA THR A 55 3.33 4.50 -6.93
C THR A 55 2.12 5.30 -6.43
N GLY A 56 2.21 5.87 -5.22
CA GLY A 56 1.18 6.72 -4.63
C GLY A 56 1.32 6.87 -3.10
N PRO A 57 0.42 7.62 -2.45
CA PRO A 57 0.49 7.92 -1.02
C PRO A 57 0.23 6.72 -0.11
N LEU A 58 -0.30 5.62 -0.68
CA LEU A 58 -0.51 4.35 0.01
C LEU A 58 0.74 3.45 0.02
N ALA A 59 1.85 3.88 -0.60
CA ALA A 59 3.09 3.13 -0.59
C ALA A 59 3.72 3.13 0.81
N PRO A 60 4.27 1.99 1.28
CA PRO A 60 5.00 1.96 2.55
C PRO A 60 6.23 2.87 2.50
N GLY A 61 6.61 3.41 3.65
CA GLY A 61 7.85 4.17 3.77
C GLY A 61 9.08 3.37 3.34
N ALA A 62 10.06 4.06 2.74
CA ALA A 62 11.27 3.46 2.16
C ALA A 62 12.03 2.53 3.13
N SER A 63 11.97 2.82 4.43
CA SER A 63 12.59 1.98 5.47
C SER A 63 12.11 0.54 5.47
N TRP A 64 10.85 0.27 5.10
CA TRP A 64 10.29 -1.08 5.11
C TRP A 64 10.95 -2.01 4.10
N LEU A 65 11.35 -1.48 2.93
CA LEU A 65 12.07 -2.25 1.93
C LEU A 65 13.34 -2.85 2.52
N ARG A 66 14.15 -2.03 3.19
CA ARG A 66 15.39 -2.47 3.81
C ARG A 66 15.15 -3.49 4.94
N ARG A 67 14.12 -3.28 5.76
CA ARG A 67 13.77 -4.21 6.87
C ARG A 67 13.38 -5.59 6.35
N VAL A 68 12.53 -5.66 5.33
CA VAL A 68 12.07 -6.93 4.73
C VAL A 68 13.23 -7.66 4.05
N VAL A 69 14.05 -6.94 3.27
CA VAL A 69 15.22 -7.53 2.62
C VAL A 69 16.24 -8.06 3.64
N ALA A 70 16.51 -7.30 4.71
CA ALA A 70 17.43 -7.71 5.76
C ALA A 70 16.91 -8.90 6.57
N HIS A 71 15.60 -8.99 6.81
CA HIS A 71 15.00 -10.15 7.44
C HIS A 71 15.21 -11.42 6.60
N TRP A 72 14.87 -11.37 5.32
CA TRP A 72 15.12 -12.50 4.41
C TRP A 72 16.61 -12.89 4.38
N TRP A 73 17.50 -11.89 4.33
CA TRP A 73 18.95 -12.13 4.30
C TRP A 73 19.44 -12.86 5.56
N ARG A 74 18.96 -12.49 6.75
CA ARG A 74 19.28 -13.17 8.01
C ARG A 74 18.80 -14.62 8.04
N GLU A 75 17.60 -14.90 7.51
CA GLU A 75 17.06 -16.27 7.48
C GLU A 75 17.80 -17.19 6.50
N ARG A 76 18.52 -16.62 5.52
CA ARG A 76 19.19 -17.39 4.47
C ARG A 76 20.57 -17.92 4.88
N GLY A 77 21.26 -17.28 5.83
CA GLY A 77 22.58 -17.69 6.30
C GLY A 77 23.71 -17.48 5.28
N ASP A 78 24.77 -18.28 5.37
CA ASP A 78 26.04 -18.09 4.63
C ASP A 78 25.93 -18.19 3.10
N ASP A 79 24.86 -18.82 2.59
CA ASP A 79 24.59 -18.95 1.16
C ASP A 79 23.87 -17.74 0.55
N ALA A 80 23.58 -16.72 1.36
CA ALA A 80 22.90 -15.52 0.89
C ALA A 80 23.78 -14.70 -0.10
N PRO A 81 23.23 -14.19 -1.21
CA PRO A 81 23.94 -13.22 -2.03
C PRO A 81 24.25 -11.95 -1.23
N GLN A 82 25.24 -11.19 -1.68
CA GLN A 82 25.44 -9.83 -1.20
C GLN A 82 24.27 -8.98 -1.67
N VAL A 83 23.49 -8.44 -0.74
CA VAL A 83 22.37 -7.56 -1.06
C VAL A 83 22.71 -6.12 -0.68
N ARG A 84 22.43 -5.18 -1.57
CA ARG A 84 22.48 -3.74 -1.29
C ARG A 84 21.10 -3.14 -1.48
N VAL A 85 20.73 -2.14 -0.68
CA VAL A 85 19.42 -1.48 -0.77
C VAL A 85 19.65 0.03 -0.90
N ALA A 86 19.00 0.64 -1.89
CA ALA A 86 18.95 2.09 -2.03
C ALA A 86 18.16 2.71 -0.87
N GLY A 87 18.71 3.75 -0.24
CA GLY A 87 18.05 4.44 0.87
C GLY A 87 16.90 5.37 0.44
N ALA A 88 16.94 5.84 -0.81
CA ALA A 88 15.90 6.67 -1.42
C ALA A 88 15.06 5.85 -2.42
N LEU A 89 13.86 6.33 -2.70
CA LEU A 89 12.96 5.79 -3.70
C LEU A 89 13.21 6.49 -5.05
N LEU A 90 12.82 5.82 -6.14
CA LEU A 90 12.89 6.40 -7.49
C LEU A 90 12.06 7.69 -7.62
N ALA A 91 10.97 7.78 -6.88
CA ALA A 91 10.09 8.95 -6.83
C ALA A 91 10.73 10.16 -6.12
N ASP A 92 11.77 9.95 -5.30
CA ASP A 92 12.45 11.03 -4.56
C ASP A 92 13.48 11.77 -5.43
N LEU A 93 13.83 11.20 -6.59
CA LEU A 93 14.80 11.78 -7.52
C LEU A 93 14.11 12.65 -8.57
N ASP A 94 14.81 13.71 -8.98
CA ASP A 94 14.35 14.70 -9.98
C ASP A 94 13.73 14.01 -11.21
N PRO A 95 12.41 14.17 -11.46
CA PRO A 95 11.72 13.52 -12.56
C PRO A 95 12.17 14.01 -13.94
N ALA A 96 12.90 15.13 -14.04
CA ALA A 96 13.48 15.59 -15.29
C ALA A 96 14.59 14.65 -15.81
N ALA A 97 15.24 13.88 -14.92
CA ALA A 97 16.22 12.87 -15.29
C ALA A 97 15.55 11.59 -15.80
N GLY A 98 16.16 10.98 -16.83
CA GLY A 98 15.68 9.71 -17.39
C GLY A 98 15.57 8.61 -16.32
N ALA A 99 14.55 7.76 -16.44
CA ALA A 99 14.28 6.73 -15.44
C ALA A 99 15.48 5.77 -15.24
N GLY A 100 16.14 5.33 -16.32
CA GLY A 100 17.36 4.52 -16.25
C GLY A 100 18.52 5.23 -15.55
N GLU A 101 18.72 6.53 -15.79
CA GLU A 101 19.74 7.32 -15.09
C GLU A 101 19.47 7.42 -13.59
N ARG A 102 18.21 7.67 -13.21
CA ARG A 102 17.81 7.69 -11.81
C ARG A 102 18.02 6.34 -11.12
N VAL A 103 17.68 5.24 -11.80
CA VAL A 103 17.99 3.89 -11.30
C VAL A 103 19.50 3.70 -11.10
N ALA A 104 20.32 4.09 -12.09
CA ALA A 104 21.78 3.99 -11.97
C ALA A 104 22.33 4.77 -10.77
N ARG A 105 21.81 5.98 -10.52
CA ARG A 105 22.17 6.80 -9.33
C ARG A 105 21.80 6.08 -8.03
N LEU A 106 20.60 5.49 -7.93
CA LEU A 106 20.19 4.72 -6.75
C LEU A 106 21.02 3.47 -6.55
N VAL A 107 21.37 2.77 -7.62
CA VAL A 107 22.25 1.60 -7.58
C VAL A 107 23.63 1.98 -7.04
N ALA A 108 24.21 3.08 -7.52
CA ALA A 108 25.50 3.58 -7.04
C ALA A 108 25.46 3.98 -5.55
N ALA A 109 24.35 4.57 -5.10
CA ALA A 109 24.15 5.00 -3.72
C ALA A 109 23.71 3.87 -2.76
N ALA A 110 23.35 2.69 -3.27
CA ALA A 110 22.85 1.58 -2.46
C ALA A 110 23.91 1.10 -1.46
N THR A 111 23.50 0.80 -0.23
CA THR A 111 24.40 0.35 0.84
C THR A 111 24.18 -1.13 1.17
N PRO A 112 25.22 -1.86 1.60
CA PRO A 112 25.11 -3.29 1.88
C PRO A 112 24.15 -3.56 3.03
N VAL A 113 23.40 -4.65 2.94
CA VAL A 113 22.68 -5.26 4.06
C VAL A 113 23.69 -5.99 4.92
N THR A 114 23.67 -5.76 6.23
CA THR A 114 24.66 -6.31 7.17
C THR A 114 24.07 -7.28 8.20
N GLY A 115 22.75 -7.37 8.28
CA GLY A 115 22.03 -8.10 9.32
C GLY A 115 21.74 -7.25 10.55
N ALA A 116 22.40 -6.10 10.72
CA ALA A 116 22.20 -5.16 11.83
C ALA A 116 21.00 -4.20 11.61
N GLU A 117 20.31 -4.30 10.48
CA GLU A 117 19.12 -3.49 10.19
C GLU A 117 17.97 -3.80 11.15
N ALA A 118 17.13 -2.78 11.37
CA ALA A 118 15.89 -2.91 12.13
C ALA A 118 15.09 -4.16 11.71
N GLY A 119 14.57 -4.86 12.72
CA GLY A 119 13.79 -6.09 12.54
C GLY A 119 12.38 -5.85 12.00
N LEU A 120 11.63 -6.95 11.91
CA LEU A 120 10.18 -6.96 11.62
C LEU A 120 9.33 -7.04 12.89
N THR A 121 9.92 -6.81 14.06
CA THR A 121 9.24 -6.77 15.36
C THR A 121 9.56 -5.46 16.06
N SER A 122 8.61 -4.96 16.85
CA SER A 122 8.72 -3.76 17.68
C SER A 122 7.65 -3.81 18.75
N SER A 123 7.97 -3.40 19.98
CA SER A 123 6.97 -3.24 21.04
C SER A 123 5.91 -2.20 20.70
N ALA A 124 6.21 -1.25 19.81
CA ALA A 124 5.25 -0.28 19.30
C ALA A 124 4.12 -0.89 18.47
N TRP A 125 4.18 -2.19 18.15
CA TRP A 125 3.17 -2.90 17.35
C TRP A 125 2.54 -4.08 18.11
N GLU A 126 2.76 -4.16 19.41
CA GLU A 126 2.23 -5.25 20.25
C GLU A 126 0.74 -5.06 20.53
N GLU A 127 0.32 -3.81 20.69
CA GLU A 127 -1.03 -3.44 21.09
C GLU A 127 -1.91 -3.06 19.89
N VAL A 128 -3.21 -3.36 20.00
CA VAL A 128 -4.21 -2.86 19.05
C VAL A 128 -4.36 -1.35 19.26
N THR A 129 -4.32 -0.57 18.18
CA THR A 129 -4.40 0.90 18.25
C THR A 129 -5.71 1.37 18.89
N ALA A 130 -5.72 2.58 19.45
CA ALA A 130 -6.88 3.14 20.16
C ALA A 130 -7.99 3.68 19.23
N HIS A 131 -7.95 3.33 17.94
CA HIS A 131 -8.85 3.85 16.92
C HIS A 131 -10.32 3.76 17.32
N ARG A 132 -11.05 4.87 17.12
CA ARG A 132 -12.49 4.94 17.38
C ARG A 132 -13.31 4.37 16.23
N HIS A 133 -12.80 4.50 15.01
CA HIS A 133 -13.44 3.99 13.81
C HIS A 133 -12.49 3.16 12.97
N GLN A 134 -13.02 2.11 12.33
CA GLN A 134 -12.35 1.41 11.24
C GLN A 134 -13.07 1.73 9.92
N VAL A 135 -12.34 2.30 8.96
CA VAL A 135 -12.85 2.65 7.64
C VAL A 135 -12.42 1.59 6.64
N LEU A 136 -13.38 0.83 6.11
CA LEU A 136 -13.16 -0.23 5.15
C LEU A 136 -13.43 0.27 3.73
N VAL A 137 -12.38 0.43 2.92
CA VAL A 137 -12.48 0.85 1.52
C VAL A 137 -12.43 -0.38 0.61
N CYS A 138 -13.52 -0.62 -0.13
CA CYS A 138 -13.62 -1.76 -1.01
C CYS A 138 -12.70 -1.64 -2.24
N ARG A 139 -11.73 -2.55 -2.36
CA ARG A 139 -10.82 -2.72 -3.52
C ARG A 139 -11.15 -3.97 -4.34
N GLY A 140 -12.34 -4.55 -4.14
CA GLY A 140 -12.87 -5.63 -4.97
C GLY A 140 -13.05 -5.21 -6.45
N PRO A 141 -13.15 -6.17 -7.40
CA PRO A 141 -13.05 -5.89 -8.83
C PRO A 141 -13.98 -4.78 -9.35
N ARG A 142 -15.24 -4.74 -8.86
CA ARG A 142 -16.25 -3.78 -9.29
C ARG A 142 -16.04 -2.37 -8.73
N CYS A 143 -15.53 -2.25 -7.51
CA CYS A 143 -15.16 -0.95 -6.94
C CYS A 143 -13.88 -0.42 -7.59
N THR A 144 -12.92 -1.30 -7.83
CA THR A 144 -11.69 -0.98 -8.55
C THR A 144 -11.95 -0.52 -9.98
N ALA A 145 -12.86 -1.18 -10.71
CA ALA A 145 -13.32 -0.73 -12.04
C ALA A 145 -14.08 0.62 -12.02
N ARG A 146 -14.48 1.09 -10.83
CA ARG A 146 -15.17 2.36 -10.59
C ARG A 146 -14.28 3.38 -9.88
N GLY A 147 -12.96 3.19 -9.86
CA GLY A 147 -12.02 4.17 -9.32
C GLY A 147 -11.91 4.17 -7.78
N SER A 148 -12.04 3.01 -7.13
CA SER A 148 -11.87 2.95 -5.66
C SER A 148 -10.44 3.17 -5.17
N ASP A 149 -9.46 3.30 -6.07
CA ASP A 149 -8.09 3.70 -5.77
C ASP A 149 -8.05 5.18 -5.44
N ASP A 150 -8.68 5.99 -6.28
CA ASP A 150 -8.85 7.42 -6.03
C ASP A 150 -9.65 7.65 -4.74
N THR A 151 -10.62 6.77 -4.45
CA THR A 151 -11.35 6.79 -3.17
C THR A 151 -10.43 6.51 -1.99
N ALA A 152 -9.61 5.46 -2.07
CA ALA A 152 -8.69 5.11 -0.98
C ALA A 152 -7.64 6.20 -0.74
N GLU A 153 -7.07 6.76 -1.81
CA GLU A 153 -6.14 7.89 -1.75
C GLU A 153 -6.80 9.13 -1.16
N ALA A 154 -8.01 9.50 -1.62
CA ALA A 154 -8.74 10.63 -1.06
C ALA A 154 -8.99 10.46 0.45
N VAL A 155 -9.31 9.24 0.91
CA VAL A 155 -9.52 8.98 2.35
C VAL A 155 -8.24 9.21 3.13
N VAL A 156 -7.10 8.68 2.66
CA VAL A 156 -5.80 8.91 3.32
C VAL A 156 -5.49 10.41 3.42
N LEU A 157 -5.61 11.14 2.31
CA LEU A 157 -5.30 12.56 2.26
C LEU A 157 -6.22 13.38 3.17
N ALA A 158 -7.52 13.06 3.20
CA ALA A 158 -8.47 13.73 4.07
C ALA A 158 -8.23 13.42 5.55
N LEU A 159 -7.92 12.18 5.93
CA LEU A 159 -7.53 11.83 7.30
C LEU A 159 -6.29 12.61 7.74
N MET A 160 -5.25 12.66 6.90
CA MET A 160 -4.04 13.43 7.15
C MET A 160 -4.32 14.93 7.30
N ALA A 161 -5.16 15.51 6.44
CA ALA A 161 -5.54 16.92 6.50
C ALA A 161 -6.29 17.30 7.79
N HIS A 162 -7.02 16.34 8.38
CA HIS A 162 -7.69 16.48 9.66
C HIS A 162 -6.83 16.05 10.86
N GLY A 163 -5.57 15.66 10.65
CA GLY A 163 -4.66 15.23 11.71
C GLY A 163 -5.05 13.90 12.37
N LEU A 164 -5.81 13.06 11.68
CA LEU A 164 -6.27 11.76 12.18
C LEU A 164 -5.24 10.67 11.84
N GLY A 165 -4.72 10.01 12.87
CA GLY A 165 -3.76 8.91 12.75
C GLY A 165 -4.38 7.53 12.97
N ASP A 166 -3.52 6.51 13.05
CA ASP A 166 -3.93 5.11 13.26
C ASP A 166 -4.56 4.87 14.65
N ASP A 167 -4.36 5.77 15.60
CA ASP A 167 -5.03 5.79 16.91
C ASP A 167 -6.40 6.49 16.90
N ASP A 168 -6.77 7.15 15.80
CA ASP A 168 -8.08 7.79 15.64
C ASP A 168 -8.97 6.97 14.70
N VAL A 169 -8.44 6.65 13.51
CA VAL A 169 -9.15 5.96 12.43
C VAL A 169 -8.24 4.92 11.78
N LEU A 170 -8.61 3.65 11.90
CA LEU A 170 -7.91 2.57 11.22
C LEU A 170 -8.44 2.42 9.79
N LEU A 171 -7.65 2.82 8.80
CA LEU A 171 -7.98 2.61 7.39
C LEU A 171 -7.64 1.19 6.96
N THR A 172 -8.60 0.49 6.37
CA THR A 172 -8.43 -0.88 5.86
C THR A 172 -8.87 -0.96 4.40
N GLN A 173 -7.97 -1.40 3.53
CA GLN A 173 -8.35 -1.78 2.16
C GLN A 173 -8.81 -3.24 2.15
N THR A 174 -9.97 -3.50 1.57
CA THR A 174 -10.59 -4.83 1.61
C THR A 174 -10.81 -5.40 0.22
N GLY A 175 -11.07 -6.71 0.16
CA GLY A 175 -11.75 -7.32 -0.98
C GLY A 175 -13.17 -6.78 -1.18
N CYS A 176 -13.98 -7.51 -1.94
CA CYS A 176 -15.37 -7.14 -2.20
C CYS A 176 -16.21 -7.13 -0.91
N LEU A 177 -16.81 -5.99 -0.55
CA LEU A 177 -17.70 -5.86 0.60
C LEU A 177 -19.19 -6.11 0.29
N LEU A 178 -19.59 -6.05 -0.99
CA LEU A 178 -21.00 -5.83 -1.41
C LEU A 178 -21.58 -4.51 -0.82
N PRO A 179 -22.73 -4.00 -1.31
CA PRO A 179 -23.41 -4.31 -2.57
C PRO A 179 -22.74 -3.59 -3.76
N CYS A 180 -22.32 -4.35 -4.77
CA CYS A 180 -21.44 -3.81 -5.81
C CYS A 180 -22.09 -2.84 -6.81
N ASN A 181 -23.42 -2.80 -6.88
CA ASN A 181 -24.14 -1.82 -7.71
C ASN A 181 -24.01 -0.38 -7.19
N HIS A 182 -23.45 -0.22 -5.99
CA HIS A 182 -23.20 1.04 -5.33
C HIS A 182 -21.71 1.39 -5.25
N ALA A 183 -20.89 0.74 -6.06
CA ALA A 183 -19.44 0.99 -6.12
C ALA A 183 -19.10 2.46 -6.46
N PRO A 184 -18.00 3.02 -5.89
CA PRO A 184 -17.21 2.48 -4.78
C PRO A 184 -17.98 2.45 -3.44
N VAL A 185 -17.78 1.37 -2.67
CA VAL A 185 -18.42 1.19 -1.35
C VAL A 185 -17.38 1.39 -0.26
N VAL A 186 -17.74 2.16 0.77
CA VAL A 186 -16.97 2.33 2.01
C VAL A 186 -17.85 1.99 3.20
N ALA A 187 -17.32 1.26 4.17
CA ALA A 187 -18.02 0.98 5.43
C ALA A 187 -17.24 1.59 6.60
N VAL A 188 -17.96 2.07 7.62
CA VAL A 188 -17.39 2.61 8.85
C VAL A 188 -17.92 1.77 10.01
N GLN A 189 -17.00 1.18 10.75
CA GLN A 189 -17.26 0.42 11.97
C GLN A 189 -16.74 1.21 13.18
N PRO A 190 -17.33 1.06 14.38
CA PRO A 190 -18.42 0.14 14.75
C PRO A 190 -19.83 0.65 14.40
N ASP A 191 -19.96 1.85 13.83
CA ASP A 191 -21.22 2.54 13.55
C ASP A 191 -22.18 1.80 12.58
N ASP A 192 -21.68 0.77 11.91
CA ASP A 192 -22.38 0.02 10.89
C ASP A 192 -22.97 0.92 9.78
N VAL A 193 -22.20 1.94 9.40
CA VAL A 193 -22.56 2.89 8.34
C VAL A 193 -21.90 2.49 7.05
N TRP A 194 -22.68 2.49 5.97
CA TRP A 194 -22.25 2.09 4.63
C TRP A 194 -22.49 3.23 3.66
N TYR A 195 -21.48 3.59 2.89
CA TYR A 195 -21.53 4.66 1.91
C TYR A 195 -21.45 4.12 0.49
N ALA A 196 -22.28 4.70 -0.39
CA ALA A 196 -22.37 4.36 -1.80
C ALA A 196 -21.71 5.41 -2.69
N ARG A 197 -21.21 4.95 -3.85
CA ARG A 197 -20.69 5.79 -4.93
C ARG A 197 -19.67 6.79 -4.41
N VAL A 198 -18.83 6.33 -3.49
CA VAL A 198 -17.88 7.19 -2.79
C VAL A 198 -16.82 7.66 -3.79
N GLY A 199 -16.60 8.96 -3.83
CA GLY A 199 -15.51 9.62 -4.53
C GLY A 199 -15.00 10.81 -3.72
N ALA A 200 -14.00 11.53 -4.24
CA ALA A 200 -13.29 12.60 -3.51
C ALA A 200 -14.23 13.58 -2.77
N GLY A 201 -15.23 14.15 -3.44
CA GLY A 201 -16.13 15.12 -2.80
C GLY A 201 -17.02 14.55 -1.69
N SER A 202 -17.34 13.25 -1.71
CA SER A 202 -18.04 12.61 -0.58
C SER A 202 -17.08 12.21 0.54
N VAL A 203 -15.81 11.95 0.23
CA VAL A 203 -14.81 11.56 1.22
C VAL A 203 -14.57 12.69 2.21
N ASP A 204 -14.40 13.92 1.74
CA ASP A 204 -14.18 15.08 2.63
C ASP A 204 -15.33 15.22 3.64
N ARG A 205 -16.58 15.03 3.19
CA ARG A 205 -17.76 15.05 4.06
C ARG A 205 -17.79 13.87 5.02
N ILE A 206 -17.43 12.67 4.56
CA ILE A 206 -17.37 11.49 5.44
C ILE A 206 -16.32 11.71 6.54
N VAL A 207 -15.14 12.23 6.21
CA VAL A 207 -14.10 12.50 7.22
C VAL A 207 -14.55 13.59 8.18
N ALA A 208 -14.96 14.76 7.67
CA ALA A 208 -15.31 15.90 8.52
C ALA A 208 -16.61 15.68 9.32
N GLU A 209 -17.71 15.28 8.67
CA GLU A 209 -19.00 15.14 9.36
C GLU A 209 -19.06 13.84 10.17
N HIS A 210 -18.60 12.71 9.61
CA HIS A 210 -18.76 11.42 10.28
C HIS A 210 -17.59 11.11 11.20
N LEU A 211 -16.36 11.09 10.70
CA LEU A 211 -15.22 10.61 11.50
C LEU A 211 -14.74 11.63 12.55
N VAL A 212 -14.88 12.93 12.28
CA VAL A 212 -14.56 14.01 13.23
C VAL A 212 -15.78 14.36 14.10
N ASP A 213 -16.92 14.72 13.51
CA ASP A 213 -18.09 15.19 14.30
C ASP A 213 -19.02 14.06 14.79
N GLY A 214 -18.81 12.80 14.39
CA GLY A 214 -19.67 11.67 14.78
C GLY A 214 -21.05 11.66 14.09
N ARG A 215 -21.23 12.37 12.98
CA ARG A 215 -22.50 12.54 12.26
C ARG A 215 -22.45 11.89 10.87
N PRO A 216 -23.08 10.71 10.67
CA PRO A 216 -23.09 10.04 9.37
C PRO A 216 -23.70 10.88 8.24
N VAL A 217 -23.10 10.80 7.04
CA VAL A 217 -23.53 11.59 5.88
C VAL A 217 -24.76 10.96 5.22
N ALA A 218 -25.95 11.40 5.61
CA ALA A 218 -27.21 10.78 5.22
C ALA A 218 -27.42 10.61 3.70
N ALA A 219 -26.97 11.58 2.89
CA ALA A 219 -27.17 11.57 1.43
C ALA A 219 -26.37 10.46 0.70
N GLN A 220 -25.30 9.95 1.31
CA GLN A 220 -24.45 8.89 0.74
C GLN A 220 -24.71 7.53 1.41
N ARG A 221 -25.53 7.50 2.46
CA ARG A 221 -25.75 6.29 3.25
C ARG A 221 -26.60 5.28 2.51
N LEU A 222 -26.14 4.03 2.51
CA LEU A 222 -26.92 2.88 2.10
C LEU A 222 -27.84 2.44 3.23
N ALA A 223 -29.13 2.29 2.90
CA ALA A 223 -30.08 1.65 3.79
C ALA A 223 -29.74 0.17 3.92
N ARG A 224 -29.59 -0.30 5.16
CA ARG A 224 -29.51 -1.72 5.45
C ARG A 224 -30.92 -2.30 5.38
N PRO A 225 -31.17 -3.33 4.56
CA PRO A 225 -32.46 -4.00 4.59
C PRO A 225 -32.67 -4.64 5.97
N ALA A 226 -33.92 -4.72 6.43
CA ALA A 226 -34.25 -5.47 7.63
C ALA A 226 -33.72 -6.91 7.50
N PRO A 227 -33.24 -7.54 8.59
CA PRO A 227 -32.85 -8.94 8.56
C PRO A 227 -33.98 -9.74 7.93
N ARG A 228 -33.69 -10.49 6.87
CA ARG A 228 -34.64 -11.51 6.42
C ARG A 228 -34.73 -12.48 7.58
N GLY A 229 -35.91 -12.60 8.19
CA GLY A 229 -36.10 -13.50 9.32
C GLY A 229 -35.47 -14.85 8.98
N MET A 230 -34.58 -15.33 9.85
CA MET A 230 -34.11 -16.72 9.78
C MET A 230 -35.34 -17.59 10.05
N ALA A 231 -35.94 -18.12 8.98
CA ALA A 231 -36.94 -19.17 9.07
C ALA A 231 -36.29 -20.47 9.56
#